data_AF-A0A2A4HZC9-F1
#
_entry.id   AF-A0A2A4HZC9-F1
#
_cell.length_a   1.000
_cell.length_b   1.000
_cell.length_c   1.000
_cell.angle_alpha   90.00
_cell.angle_beta   90.00
_cell.angle_gamma   90.00
#
_symmetry.space_group_name_H-M   'P 1'
#
loop_
_entity.id
_entity.type
_entity.pdbx_description
1 polymer ?
#
loop_
_entity_poly.entity_id
_entity_poly.type
_entity_poly.pdbx_seq_one_letter_code
_entity_poly.pdbx_strand_id
1 'polypeptide(L)'
;MMTDGYFLPAGKARLCRWAGMMFLLAAAVMPIVIAFAGLTPGATPICGGGYGCVWKASATALLPEETRAGIEESPRARARLETYAARADVRAGLAAIRAIDLLPFMALLGSIGVALRRLGGTGVDTLERALPWLRYASLAAIVWALAGPVYESALETWLSPGTPSGFQVVTTVTLAPIAGGLLLALAAYAAIWAVEAALEARRDLDRFV
;
A
#
# COMPACT_ATOMS: atom_id res chain seq x y z
N MET A 1 -35.05 -9.66 27.78
CA MET A 1 -34.26 -8.86 26.82
C MET A 1 -32.79 -8.97 27.22
N MET A 2 -32.10 -10.00 26.70
CA MET A 2 -30.65 -10.10 26.83
C MET A 2 -30.04 -9.19 25.77
N THR A 3 -29.71 -7.96 26.16
CA THR A 3 -28.78 -7.12 25.41
C THR A 3 -27.39 -7.72 25.55
N ASP A 4 -27.11 -8.81 24.84
CA ASP A 4 -25.74 -9.25 24.56
C ASP A 4 -25.15 -8.32 23.51
N GLY A 5 -25.07 -7.04 23.87
CA GLY A 5 -24.26 -6.07 23.15
C GLY A 5 -22.83 -6.56 23.28
N TYR A 6 -22.23 -6.98 22.17
CA TYR A 6 -20.81 -7.33 22.09
C TYR A 6 -19.96 -6.12 22.50
N PHE A 7 -19.78 -5.94 23.80
CA PHE A 7 -18.89 -4.96 24.39
C PHE A 7 -17.50 -5.57 24.43
N LEU A 8 -16.64 -5.12 23.54
CA LEU A 8 -15.20 -5.30 23.71
C LEU A 8 -14.82 -4.80 25.11
N PRO A 9 -14.07 -5.58 25.92
CA PRO A 9 -13.54 -5.12 27.18
C PRO A 9 -12.86 -3.75 27.03
N ALA A 10 -13.02 -2.86 28.01
CA ALA A 10 -12.60 -1.45 27.89
C ALA A 10 -11.14 -1.27 27.42
N GLY A 11 -10.24 -2.17 27.82
CA GLY A 11 -8.85 -2.23 27.36
C GLY A 11 -8.72 -2.51 25.85
N LYS A 12 -9.46 -3.51 25.34
CA LYS A 12 -9.46 -3.85 23.90
C LYS A 12 -10.07 -2.72 23.06
N ALA A 13 -11.16 -2.11 23.53
CA ALA A 13 -11.77 -0.96 22.85
C ALA A 13 -10.84 0.26 22.81
N ARG A 14 -10.03 0.49 23.86
CA ARG A 14 -8.99 1.52 23.87
C ARG A 14 -7.87 1.20 22.87
N LEU A 15 -7.40 -0.05 22.82
CA LEU A 15 -6.39 -0.48 21.86
C LEU A 15 -6.86 -0.32 20.41
N CYS A 16 -8.09 -0.73 20.09
CA CYS A 16 -8.67 -0.56 18.76
C CYS A 16 -8.74 0.91 18.35
N ARG A 17 -9.07 1.83 19.27
CA ARG A 17 -9.07 3.28 18.99
C ARG A 17 -7.68 3.81 18.66
N TRP A 18 -6.67 3.43 19.45
CA TRP A 18 -5.28 3.84 19.23
C TRP A 18 -4.71 3.28 17.93
N ALA A 19 -4.85 1.96 17.73
CA ALA A 19 -4.41 1.31 16.51
C ALA A 19 -5.11 1.92 15.29
N GLY A 20 -6.44 2.10 15.35
CA GLY A 20 -7.19 2.71 14.27
C GLY A 20 -6.72 4.14 13.94
N MET A 21 -6.40 4.94 14.96
CA MET A 21 -5.84 6.28 14.76
C MET A 21 -4.46 6.24 14.09
N MET A 22 -3.59 5.30 14.50
CA MET A 22 -2.28 5.13 13.86
C MET A 22 -2.41 4.78 12.37
N PHE A 23 -3.32 3.85 12.02
CA PHE A 23 -3.59 3.50 10.63
C PHE A 23 -4.13 4.69 9.82
N LEU A 24 -5.03 5.49 10.39
CA LEU A 24 -5.55 6.69 9.74
C LEU A 24 -4.48 7.77 9.54
N LEU A 25 -3.60 7.97 10.52
CA LEU A 25 -2.47 8.89 10.40
C LEU A 25 -1.50 8.41 9.31
N ALA A 26 -1.18 7.12 9.27
CA ALA A 26 -0.36 6.54 8.21
C ALA A 26 -0.99 6.75 6.83
N ALA A 27 -2.31 6.53 6.70
CA ALA A 27 -3.04 6.79 5.46
C ALA A 27 -2.99 8.27 5.06
N ALA A 28 -3.14 9.19 6.01
CA ALA A 28 -3.11 10.63 5.76
C ALA A 28 -1.72 11.15 5.32
N VAL A 29 -0.64 10.43 5.65
CA VAL A 29 0.72 10.75 5.21
C VAL A 29 0.98 10.29 3.76
N MET A 30 0.24 9.30 3.24
CA MET A 30 0.47 8.75 1.89
C MET A 30 0.39 9.78 0.74
N PRO A 31 -0.58 10.73 0.71
CA PRO A 31 -0.60 11.78 -0.32
C PRO A 31 0.66 12.64 -0.33
N ILE A 32 1.25 12.88 0.85
CA ILE A 32 2.50 13.61 0.99
C ILE A 32 3.64 12.80 0.33
N VAL A 33 3.71 11.50 0.62
CA VAL A 33 4.70 10.59 0.01
C VAL A 33 4.58 10.56 -1.52
N ILE A 34 3.35 10.49 -2.05
CA ILE A 34 3.09 10.54 -3.51
C ILE A 34 3.60 11.86 -4.10
N ALA A 35 3.31 12.99 -3.45
CA ALA A 35 3.78 14.30 -3.90
C ALA A 35 5.32 14.40 -3.88
N PHE A 36 5.96 13.92 -2.82
CA PHE A 36 7.43 13.90 -2.72
C PHE A 36 8.08 12.97 -3.75
N ALA A 37 7.46 11.83 -4.09
CA ALA A 37 7.97 10.93 -5.11
C ALA A 37 8.09 11.60 -6.49
N GLY A 38 7.18 12.53 -6.82
CA GLY A 38 7.27 13.35 -8.02
C GLY A 38 8.36 14.43 -7.98
N LEU A 39 8.62 14.99 -6.78
CA LEU A 39 9.63 16.04 -6.59
C LEU A 39 11.06 15.47 -6.56
N THR A 40 11.24 14.30 -5.93
CA THR A 40 12.54 13.64 -5.74
C THR A 40 12.48 12.16 -6.13
N PRO A 41 12.47 11.84 -7.43
CA PRO A 41 12.39 10.47 -7.90
C PRO A 41 13.62 9.66 -7.46
N GLY A 42 13.38 8.50 -6.84
CA GLY A 42 14.45 7.58 -6.41
C GLY A 42 15.28 8.07 -5.23
N ALA A 43 14.71 8.91 -4.36
CA ALA A 43 15.36 9.30 -3.12
C ALA A 43 15.60 8.08 -2.23
N THR A 44 16.86 7.68 -2.09
CA THR A 44 17.27 6.63 -1.18
C THR A 44 18.26 7.18 -0.14
N PRO A 45 18.22 6.67 1.10
CA PRO A 45 19.21 7.04 2.10
C PRO A 45 20.53 6.37 1.74
N ILE A 46 21.55 7.17 1.41
CA ILE A 46 22.92 6.68 1.25
C ILE A 46 23.62 6.91 2.58
N CYS A 47 23.96 5.82 3.26
CA CYS A 47 24.64 5.85 4.54
C CYS A 47 26.10 5.41 4.34
N GLY A 48 27.04 6.33 4.56
CA GLY A 48 28.48 6.03 4.44
C GLY A 48 29.34 7.29 4.45
N GLY A 49 30.62 7.15 4.81
CA GLY A 49 31.61 8.23 4.68
C GLY A 49 31.70 9.23 5.83
N GLY A 50 31.26 8.89 7.04
CA GLY A 50 31.49 9.72 8.24
C GLY A 50 30.57 10.96 8.40
N TYR A 51 29.70 11.25 7.43
CA TYR A 51 28.80 12.42 7.43
C TYR A 51 27.31 12.08 7.68
N GLY A 52 27.00 10.89 8.21
CA GLY A 52 25.62 10.44 8.43
C GLY A 52 24.88 10.02 7.14
N CYS A 53 23.64 9.58 7.27
CA CYS A 53 22.82 9.18 6.12
C CYS A 53 22.32 10.42 5.38
N VAL A 54 22.69 10.55 4.11
CA VAL A 54 22.24 11.64 3.25
C VAL A 54 21.21 11.09 2.28
N TRP A 55 20.08 11.78 2.15
CA TRP A 55 19.07 11.45 1.15
C TRP A 55 19.53 11.95 -0.21
N LYS A 56 19.75 11.02 -1.16
CA LYS A 56 20.12 11.36 -2.54
C LYS A 56 19.05 10.84 -3.48
N ALA A 57 18.46 11.73 -4.28
CA ALA A 57 17.61 11.35 -5.39
C ALA A 57 18.48 10.74 -6.50
N SER A 58 18.28 9.46 -6.79
CA SER A 58 18.98 8.75 -7.86
C SER A 58 17.98 7.91 -8.65
N ALA A 59 17.73 8.30 -9.90
CA ALA A 59 16.84 7.53 -10.79
C ALA A 59 17.36 6.10 -11.04
N THR A 60 18.67 5.87 -10.89
CA THR A 60 19.28 4.52 -10.95
C THR A 60 18.78 3.59 -9.85
N ALA A 61 18.37 4.13 -8.69
CA ALA A 61 17.85 3.33 -7.58
C ALA A 61 16.43 2.81 -7.83
N LEU A 62 15.77 3.33 -8.87
CA LEU A 62 14.44 2.88 -9.29
C LEU A 62 14.51 1.73 -10.32
N LEU A 63 15.69 1.45 -10.89
CA LEU A 63 15.86 0.42 -11.90
C LEU A 63 16.17 -0.96 -11.29
N PRO A 64 15.84 -2.06 -12.00
CA PRO A 64 16.25 -3.41 -11.60
C PRO A 64 17.78 -3.53 -11.45
N GLU A 65 18.21 -4.42 -10.58
CA GLU A 65 19.62 -4.57 -10.18
C GLU A 65 20.56 -4.85 -11.36
N GLU A 66 20.11 -5.62 -12.34
CA GLU A 66 20.82 -5.93 -13.57
C GLU A 66 21.02 -4.71 -14.49
N THR A 67 20.00 -3.84 -14.63
CA THR A 67 20.12 -2.59 -15.38
C THR A 67 20.91 -1.53 -14.62
N ARG A 68 20.80 -1.53 -13.28
CA ARG A 68 21.55 -0.65 -12.40
C ARG A 68 23.05 -0.90 -12.52
N ALA A 69 23.49 -2.16 -12.51
CA ALA A 69 24.90 -2.53 -12.66
C ALA A 69 25.51 -1.97 -13.96
N GLY A 70 24.84 -2.14 -15.10
CA GLY A 70 25.33 -1.63 -16.39
C GLY A 70 25.35 -0.10 -16.51
N ILE A 71 24.55 0.62 -15.73
CA ILE A 71 24.53 2.10 -15.71
C ILE A 71 25.55 2.65 -14.71
N GLU A 72 25.78 1.96 -13.59
CA GLU A 72 26.78 2.35 -12.60
C GLU A 72 28.22 2.23 -13.13
N GLU A 73 28.46 1.32 -14.08
CA GLU A 73 29.74 1.19 -14.79
C GLU A 73 30.05 2.36 -15.75
N SER A 74 29.06 3.18 -16.13
CA SER A 74 29.23 4.28 -17.08
C SER A 74 28.73 5.63 -16.55
N PRO A 75 29.64 6.56 -16.17
CA PRO A 75 29.26 7.89 -15.68
C PRO A 75 28.41 8.70 -16.67
N ARG A 76 28.63 8.49 -17.98
CA ARG A 76 27.83 9.13 -19.04
C ARG A 76 26.42 8.57 -19.13
N ALA A 77 26.24 7.25 -18.96
CA ALA A 77 24.91 6.63 -18.93
C ALA A 77 24.11 7.10 -17.72
N ARG A 78 24.75 7.19 -16.55
CA ARG A 78 24.15 7.73 -15.33
C ARG A 78 23.69 9.18 -15.49
N ALA A 79 24.55 10.05 -16.01
CA ALA A 79 24.20 11.46 -16.22
C ALA A 79 23.02 11.62 -17.21
N ARG A 80 22.96 10.77 -18.25
CA ARG A 80 21.86 10.77 -19.23
C ARG A 80 20.54 10.37 -18.60
N LEU A 81 20.53 9.30 -17.79
CA LEU A 81 19.34 8.86 -17.05
C LEU A 81 18.86 9.90 -16.05
N GLU A 82 19.77 10.49 -15.27
CA GLU A 82 19.44 11.53 -14.29
C GLU A 82 18.87 12.78 -14.98
N THR A 83 19.42 13.17 -16.13
CA THR A 83 18.90 14.30 -16.93
C THR A 83 17.52 14.01 -17.51
N TYR A 84 17.27 12.77 -17.95
CA TYR A 84 15.96 12.34 -18.45
C TYR A 84 14.91 12.31 -17.32
N ALA A 85 15.26 11.73 -16.17
CA ALA A 85 14.39 11.68 -14.99
C ALA A 85 14.15 13.05 -14.34
N ALA A 86 14.96 14.06 -14.67
CA ALA A 86 14.76 15.43 -14.21
C ALA A 86 13.66 16.19 -14.98
N ARG A 87 13.19 15.68 -16.13
CA ARG A 87 12.16 16.36 -16.91
C ARG A 87 10.79 16.32 -16.19
N ALA A 88 10.03 17.41 -16.32
CA ALA A 88 8.78 17.59 -15.57
C ALA A 88 7.68 16.58 -15.95
N ASP A 89 7.60 16.24 -17.24
CA ASP A 89 6.74 15.19 -17.80
C ASP A 89 7.10 13.80 -17.24
N VAL A 90 8.39 13.48 -17.18
CA VAL A 90 8.88 12.20 -16.63
C VAL A 90 8.60 12.13 -15.13
N ARG A 91 8.83 13.21 -14.39
CA ARG A 91 8.52 13.31 -12.95
C ARG A 91 7.03 13.17 -12.66
N ALA A 92 6.17 13.81 -13.46
CA ALA A 92 4.72 13.67 -13.34
C ALA A 92 4.29 12.22 -13.63
N GLY A 93 4.87 11.58 -14.64
CA GLY A 93 4.64 10.17 -14.94
C GLY A 93 5.09 9.24 -13.80
N LEU A 94 6.27 9.47 -13.21
CA LEU A 94 6.76 8.70 -12.07
C LEU A 94 5.88 8.88 -10.83
N ALA A 95 5.37 10.09 -10.58
CA ALA A 95 4.41 10.35 -9.51
C ALA A 95 3.09 9.60 -9.74
N ALA A 96 2.59 9.61 -10.98
CA ALA A 96 1.38 8.89 -11.37
C ALA A 96 1.56 7.37 -11.23
N ILE A 97 2.70 6.82 -11.67
CA ILE A 97 3.04 5.41 -11.50
C ILE A 97 3.10 5.07 -10.00
N ARG A 98 3.72 5.92 -9.18
CA ARG A 98 3.77 5.71 -7.72
C ARG A 98 2.38 5.72 -7.07
N ALA A 99 1.44 6.47 -7.62
CA ALA A 99 0.05 6.46 -7.15
C ALA A 99 -0.65 5.10 -7.39
N ILE A 100 -0.24 4.32 -8.41
CA ILE A 100 -0.81 2.98 -8.69
C ILE A 100 -0.60 2.03 -7.51
N ASP A 101 0.57 2.09 -6.87
CA ASP A 101 0.90 1.29 -5.69
C ASP A 101 0.36 1.91 -4.39
N LEU A 102 0.56 3.22 -4.21
CA LEU A 102 0.25 3.88 -2.94
C LEU A 102 -1.24 4.16 -2.71
N LEU A 103 -2.06 4.32 -3.76
CA LEU A 103 -3.50 4.58 -3.59
C LEU A 103 -4.25 3.36 -3.01
N PRO A 104 -4.08 2.13 -3.55
CA PRO A 104 -4.65 0.93 -2.94
C PRO A 104 -4.16 0.71 -1.51
N PHE A 105 -2.87 0.96 -1.26
CA PHE A 105 -2.28 0.85 0.08
C PHE A 105 -2.88 1.87 1.07
N MET A 106 -3.05 3.12 0.63
CA MET A 106 -3.72 4.16 1.42
C MET A 106 -5.17 3.77 1.74
N ALA A 107 -5.91 3.24 0.75
CA ALA A 107 -7.28 2.78 0.96
C ALA A 107 -7.35 1.60 1.96
N LEU A 108 -6.38 0.68 1.90
CA LEU A 108 -6.22 -0.41 2.87
C LEU A 108 -6.00 0.12 4.29
N LEU A 109 -5.01 1.01 4.48
CA LEU A 109 -4.74 1.62 5.79
C LEU A 109 -5.96 2.39 6.32
N GLY A 110 -6.61 3.19 5.46
CA GLY A 110 -7.78 3.97 5.82
C GLY A 110 -8.96 3.09 6.26
N SER A 111 -9.26 2.05 5.50
CA SER A 111 -10.36 1.12 5.80
C SER A 111 -10.11 0.31 7.08
N ILE A 112 -8.89 -0.19 7.31
CA ILE A 112 -8.49 -0.80 8.59
C ILE A 112 -8.65 0.20 9.75
N GLY A 113 -8.17 1.43 9.54
CA GLY A 113 -8.23 2.49 10.54
C GLY A 113 -9.66 2.83 10.96
N VAL A 114 -10.57 2.96 9.99
CA VAL A 114 -11.99 3.19 10.25
C VAL A 114 -12.63 1.96 10.92
N ALA A 115 -12.37 0.74 10.44
CA ALA A 115 -12.90 -0.48 11.04
C ALA A 115 -12.55 -0.58 12.54
N LEU A 116 -11.28 -0.35 12.89
CA LEU A 116 -10.79 -0.37 14.27
C LEU A 116 -11.40 0.75 15.12
N ARG A 117 -11.59 1.96 14.55
CA ARG A 117 -12.27 3.06 15.25
C ARG A 117 -13.74 2.75 15.53
N ARG A 118 -14.42 2.05 14.63
CA ARG A 118 -15.81 1.60 14.80
C ARG A 118 -15.93 0.50 15.85
N LEU A 119 -15.02 -0.48 15.83
CA LEU A 119 -14.95 -1.54 16.86
C LEU A 119 -14.69 -1.00 18.26
N GLY A 120 -13.84 0.03 18.38
CA GLY A 120 -13.56 0.69 19.67
C GLY A 120 -14.61 1.71 20.13
N GLY A 121 -15.76 1.80 19.46
CA GLY A 121 -16.87 2.68 19.81
C GLY A 121 -17.70 2.16 21.00
N THR A 122 -18.54 3.02 21.57
CA THR A 122 -19.33 2.73 22.80
C THR A 122 -20.83 2.53 22.52
N GLY A 123 -21.19 1.93 21.38
CA GLY A 123 -22.60 1.74 21.00
C GLY A 123 -22.99 0.27 20.82
N VAL A 124 -24.29 0.02 20.68
CA VAL A 124 -24.84 -1.26 20.20
C VAL A 124 -24.47 -1.41 18.71
N ASP A 125 -24.16 -2.61 18.23
CA ASP A 125 -23.81 -2.90 16.82
C ASP A 125 -22.47 -2.32 16.32
N THR A 126 -21.43 -2.28 17.17
CA THR A 126 -20.07 -1.86 16.76
C THR A 126 -19.45 -2.78 15.71
N LEU A 127 -19.69 -4.08 15.80
CA LEU A 127 -19.20 -5.09 14.85
C LEU A 127 -19.85 -4.93 13.48
N GLU A 128 -21.18 -4.76 13.44
CA GLU A 128 -21.93 -4.56 12.19
C GLU A 128 -21.48 -3.30 11.46
N ARG A 129 -21.16 -2.23 12.20
CA ARG A 129 -20.63 -0.99 11.64
C ARG A 129 -19.18 -1.09 11.17
N ALA A 130 -18.42 -2.07 11.66
CA ALA A 130 -17.03 -2.28 11.26
C ALA A 130 -16.89 -3.22 10.05
N LEU A 131 -17.82 -4.17 9.90
CA LEU A 131 -17.81 -5.21 8.86
C LEU A 131 -17.63 -4.68 7.42
N PRO A 132 -18.38 -3.66 6.96
CA PRO A 132 -18.20 -3.11 5.63
C PRO A 132 -16.78 -2.57 5.40
N TRP A 133 -16.17 -1.97 6.42
CA TRP A 133 -14.82 -1.43 6.36
C TRP A 133 -13.76 -2.53 6.32
N LEU A 134 -13.97 -3.64 7.04
CA LEU A 134 -13.11 -4.82 6.92
C LEU A 134 -13.19 -5.42 5.51
N ARG A 135 -14.38 -5.45 4.90
CA ARG A 135 -14.55 -5.89 3.50
C ARG A 135 -13.81 -4.98 2.53
N TYR A 136 -13.92 -3.66 2.69
CA TYR A 136 -13.15 -2.70 1.89
C TYR A 136 -11.65 -2.87 2.06
N ALA A 137 -11.18 -3.16 3.28
CA ALA A 137 -9.77 -3.45 3.54
C ALA A 137 -9.29 -4.69 2.78
N SER A 138 -10.04 -5.80 2.85
CA SER A 138 -9.68 -7.02 2.10
C SER A 138 -9.66 -6.79 0.59
N LEU A 139 -10.64 -6.06 0.04
CA LEU A 139 -10.65 -5.71 -1.38
C LEU A 139 -9.46 -4.82 -1.75
N ALA A 140 -9.16 -3.80 -0.94
CA ALA A 140 -8.00 -2.94 -1.14
C ALA A 140 -6.67 -3.72 -1.07
N ALA A 141 -6.56 -4.72 -0.19
CA ALA A 141 -5.40 -5.60 -0.11
C ALA A 141 -5.23 -6.46 -1.37
N ILE A 142 -6.32 -7.00 -1.93
CA ILE A 142 -6.28 -7.75 -3.20
C ILE A 142 -5.83 -6.82 -4.33
N VAL A 143 -6.43 -5.64 -4.45
CA VAL A 143 -6.07 -4.65 -5.47
C VAL A 143 -4.60 -4.23 -5.32
N TRP A 144 -4.14 -4.02 -4.09
CA TRP A 144 -2.75 -3.66 -3.81
C TRP A 144 -1.76 -4.77 -4.18
N ALA A 145 -2.08 -6.03 -3.86
CA ALA A 145 -1.25 -7.18 -4.24
C ALA A 145 -1.11 -7.33 -5.77
N LEU A 146 -2.15 -6.95 -6.52
CA LEU A 146 -2.13 -6.92 -7.99
C LEU A 146 -1.49 -5.65 -8.56
N ALA A 147 -1.43 -4.57 -7.79
CA ALA A 147 -0.83 -3.31 -8.21
C ALA A 147 0.70 -3.38 -8.28
N GLY A 148 1.36 -4.21 -7.47
CA GLY A 148 2.82 -4.37 -7.44
C GLY A 148 3.44 -4.70 -8.83
N PRO A 149 2.99 -5.78 -9.51
CA PRO A 149 3.50 -6.14 -10.83
C PRO A 149 3.26 -5.06 -11.90
N VAL A 150 2.10 -4.39 -11.82
CA VAL A 150 1.75 -3.30 -12.72
C VAL A 150 2.66 -2.09 -12.47
N TYR A 151 2.93 -1.77 -11.21
CA TYR A 151 3.84 -0.70 -10.80
C TYR A 151 5.26 -0.94 -11.30
N GLU A 152 5.82 -2.13 -11.08
CA GLU A 152 7.18 -2.47 -11.51
C GLU A 152 7.31 -2.43 -13.04
N SER A 153 6.38 -3.08 -13.75
CA SER A 153 6.35 -3.09 -15.22
C SER A 153 6.20 -1.68 -15.81
N ALA A 154 5.32 -0.85 -15.22
CA ALA A 154 5.12 0.52 -15.67
C ALA A 154 6.34 1.41 -15.39
N LEU A 155 6.97 1.24 -14.23
CA LEU A 155 8.15 2.00 -13.84
C LEU A 155 9.35 1.69 -14.74
N GLU A 156 9.59 0.42 -15.02
CA GLU A 156 10.69 -0.01 -15.90
C GLU A 156 10.45 0.44 -17.35
N THR A 157 9.23 0.27 -17.86
CA THR A 157 8.85 0.72 -19.20
C THR A 157 9.00 2.25 -19.34
N TRP A 158 8.63 3.03 -18.31
CA TRP A 158 8.69 4.49 -18.33
C TRP A 158 10.12 5.04 -18.23
N LEU A 159 11.01 4.34 -17.53
CA LEU A 159 12.43 4.72 -17.40
C LEU A 159 13.31 4.19 -18.54
N SER A 160 12.85 3.19 -19.30
CA SER A 160 13.58 2.58 -20.42
C SER A 160 14.11 3.57 -21.48
N PRO A 161 13.43 4.68 -21.86
CA PRO A 161 14.00 5.63 -22.82
C PRO A 161 15.25 6.36 -22.30
N GLY A 162 15.46 6.38 -20.97
CA GLY A 162 16.60 6.99 -20.32
C GLY A 162 17.82 6.07 -20.20
N THR A 163 17.68 4.78 -20.51
CA THR A 163 18.77 3.79 -20.43
C THR A 163 19.51 3.68 -21.77
N PRO A 164 20.74 3.12 -21.80
CA PRO A 164 21.49 2.91 -23.04
C PRO A 164 20.80 1.98 -24.05
N SER A 165 19.86 1.15 -23.59
CA SER A 165 19.13 0.17 -24.39
C SER A 165 17.95 0.77 -25.18
N GLY A 166 17.53 2.01 -24.89
CA GLY A 166 16.38 2.66 -25.53
C GLY A 166 15.03 2.15 -25.02
N PHE A 167 13.92 2.60 -25.63
CA PHE A 167 12.57 2.23 -25.19
C PHE A 167 12.35 0.72 -25.29
N GLN A 168 11.98 0.11 -24.16
CA GLN A 168 11.65 -1.30 -24.05
C GLN A 168 10.40 -1.45 -23.19
N VAL A 169 9.46 -2.28 -23.64
CA VAL A 169 8.30 -2.68 -22.83
C VAL A 169 8.72 -3.89 -22.02
N VAL A 170 8.82 -3.72 -20.70
CA VAL A 170 9.21 -4.79 -19.79
C VAL A 170 8.01 -5.19 -18.94
N THR A 171 7.72 -6.48 -18.91
CA THR A 171 6.68 -7.09 -18.07
C THR A 171 7.34 -7.91 -16.98
N THR A 172 7.42 -7.37 -15.77
CA THR A 172 7.88 -8.10 -14.59
C THR A 172 6.69 -8.77 -13.92
N VAL A 173 6.65 -10.11 -13.96
CA VAL A 173 5.64 -10.89 -13.23
C VAL A 173 6.35 -11.89 -12.33
N THR A 174 6.68 -11.46 -11.11
CA THR A 174 7.21 -12.34 -10.08
C THR A 174 6.07 -12.85 -9.19
N LEU A 175 5.71 -14.12 -9.34
CA LEU A 175 4.55 -14.74 -8.66
C LEU A 175 4.73 -14.89 -7.14
N ALA A 176 5.97 -15.07 -6.68
CA ALA A 176 6.30 -15.33 -5.28
C ALA A 176 5.88 -14.20 -4.30
N PRO A 177 6.24 -12.91 -4.53
CA PRO A 177 5.81 -11.82 -3.66
C PRO A 177 4.29 -11.55 -3.70
N ILE A 178 3.64 -11.85 -4.83
CA ILE A 178 2.20 -11.64 -5.06
C ILE A 178 1.37 -12.66 -4.27
N ALA A 179 1.77 -13.94 -4.32
CA ALA A 179 1.00 -15.04 -3.78
C ALA A 179 0.74 -14.91 -2.27
N GLY A 180 1.74 -14.50 -1.49
CA GLY A 180 1.59 -14.35 -0.03
C GLY A 180 0.56 -13.28 0.34
N GLY A 181 0.63 -12.10 -0.30
CA GLY A 181 -0.31 -11.00 -0.05
C GLY A 181 -1.74 -11.36 -0.46
N LEU A 182 -1.92 -12.00 -1.62
CA LEU A 182 -3.22 -12.44 -2.10
C LEU A 182 -3.83 -13.53 -1.22
N LEU A 183 -3.04 -14.53 -0.80
CA LEU A 183 -3.52 -15.59 0.09
C LEU A 183 -4.00 -15.01 1.43
N LEU A 184 -3.24 -14.08 2.02
CA LEU A 184 -3.63 -13.44 3.27
C LEU A 184 -4.88 -12.57 3.10
N ALA A 185 -4.99 -11.82 2.00
CA ALA A 185 -6.16 -11.00 1.71
C ALA A 185 -7.42 -11.84 1.51
N LEU A 186 -7.31 -12.96 0.78
CA LEU A 186 -8.38 -13.92 0.58
C LEU A 186 -8.77 -14.64 1.87
N ALA A 187 -7.80 -15.01 2.71
CA ALA A 187 -8.06 -15.60 4.03
C ALA A 187 -8.82 -14.62 4.93
N ALA A 188 -8.43 -13.34 4.94
CA ALA A 188 -9.14 -12.30 5.65
C ALA A 188 -10.57 -12.12 5.11
N TYR A 189 -10.75 -12.14 3.79
CA TYR A 189 -12.07 -12.05 3.16
C TYR A 189 -12.97 -13.24 3.54
N ALA A 190 -12.42 -14.46 3.54
CA ALA A 190 -13.14 -15.66 3.97
C ALA A 190 -13.53 -15.60 5.45
N ALA A 191 -12.65 -15.10 6.32
CA ALA A 191 -12.96 -14.90 7.74
C ALA A 191 -14.09 -13.88 7.95
N ILE A 192 -14.12 -12.81 7.16
CA ILE A 192 -15.21 -11.82 7.19
C ILE A 192 -16.55 -12.47 6.82
N TRP A 193 -16.59 -13.26 5.74
CA TRP A 193 -17.81 -14.00 5.35
C TRP A 193 -18.29 -14.97 6.44
N ALA A 194 -17.36 -15.68 7.09
CA ALA A 194 -17.72 -16.57 8.20
C ALA A 194 -18.35 -15.80 9.37
N VAL A 195 -17.86 -14.59 9.67
CA VAL A 195 -18.43 -13.72 10.70
C VAL A 195 -19.81 -13.19 10.29
N GLU A 196 -19.99 -12.78 9.03
CA GLU A 196 -21.30 -12.34 8.51
C GLU A 196 -22.34 -13.46 8.61
N ALA A 197 -22.00 -14.67 8.17
CA ALA A 197 -22.89 -15.84 8.26
C ALA A 197 -23.25 -16.18 9.71
N ALA A 198 -22.30 -16.06 10.65
CA ALA A 198 -22.55 -16.30 12.06
C ALA A 198 -23.49 -15.24 12.69
N LEU A 199 -23.39 -13.98 12.26
CA LEU A 199 -24.28 -12.91 12.71
C LEU A 199 -25.69 -13.08 12.16
N GLU A 200 -25.82 -13.50 10.90
CA GLU A 200 -27.11 -13.78 10.28
C GLU A 200 -27.81 -14.96 10.98
N ALA A 201 -27.07 -16.06 11.25
CA ALA A 201 -27.59 -17.19 12.01
C ALA A 201 -28.05 -16.81 13.43
N ARG A 202 -27.34 -15.90 14.11
CA ARG A 202 -27.77 -15.37 15.42
C ARG A 202 -29.06 -14.56 15.33
N ARG A 203 -29.16 -13.66 14.34
CA ARG A 203 -30.37 -12.85 14.13
C ARG A 203 -31.59 -13.71 13.81
N ASP A 204 -31.40 -14.80 13.07
CA ASP A 204 -32.49 -15.73 12.78
C ASP A 204 -32.94 -16.46 14.04
N LEU A 205 -32.02 -16.95 14.88
CA LEU A 205 -32.34 -17.55 16.18
C LEU A 205 -33.10 -16.57 17.10
N ASP A 206 -32.67 -15.31 17.15
CA ASP A 206 -33.31 -14.26 17.96
C ASP A 206 -34.72 -13.88 17.44
N ARG A 207 -35.03 -14.15 16.17
CA ARG A 207 -36.38 -13.96 15.60
C ARG A 207 -37.33 -15.13 15.89
N PHE A 208 -36.80 -16.31 16.21
CA PHE A 208 -37.61 -17.50 16.49
C PHE A 208 -38.05 -17.63 17.96
N VAL A 209 -37.38 -16.95 18.90
CA VAL A 209 -37.68 -16.94 20.35
C VAL A 209 -38.54 -15.72 20.72
#